data_AF-A0A7Y6UHN2-F1
#
_entry.id   AF-A0A7Y6UHN2-F1
#
_cell.length_a   1.000
_cell.length_b   1.000
_cell.length_c   1.000
_cell.angle_alpha   90.00
_cell.angle_beta   90.00
_cell.angle_gamma   90.00
#
_symmetry.space_group_name_H-M   'P 1'
#
loop_
_entity.id
_entity.type
_entity.pdbx_description
1 polymer ?
#
loop_
_entity_poly.entity_id
_entity_poly.type
_entity_poly.pdbx_seq_one_letter_code
_entity_poly.pdbx_strand_id
1 'polypeptide(L)'
;MKTDEFPTLTDEQLVTASGAMSASARYIMMHESGGSATAGHLHKQGRGDGTPGNHSSAFGAFQMIEATRKQYMGRDYQSTDFNKQYSAATRYVNDRYGGWDNAAAFWRRHRWY
;
A
#
# COMPACT_ATOMS: atom_id res chain seq x y z
N MET A 1 23.79 8.60 -13.36
CA MET A 1 22.54 9.19 -12.83
C MET A 1 22.34 8.57 -11.46
N LYS A 2 22.45 9.35 -10.38
CA LYS A 2 22.27 8.85 -9.01
C LYS A 2 20.80 8.46 -8.85
N THR A 3 20.53 7.20 -8.54
CA THR A 3 19.22 6.72 -8.10
C THR A 3 18.93 7.39 -6.76
N ASP A 4 18.11 8.43 -6.77
CA ASP A 4 17.54 8.97 -5.55
C ASP A 4 16.63 7.87 -4.97
N GLU A 5 17.17 7.12 -4.00
CA GLU A 5 16.42 6.16 -3.21
C GLU A 5 15.29 6.92 -2.52
N PHE A 6 14.05 6.66 -2.94
CA PHE A 6 12.88 7.17 -2.23
C PHE A 6 12.93 6.61 -0.81
N PRO A 7 12.96 7.46 0.23
CA PRO A 7 13.18 7.00 1.60
C PRO A 7 12.05 6.07 2.02
N THR A 8 12.40 4.84 2.41
CA THR A 8 11.50 3.91 3.10
C THR A 8 10.99 4.59 4.38
N LEU A 9 9.69 4.42 4.69
CA LEU A 9 9.14 4.92 5.95
C LEU A 9 9.95 4.37 7.14
N THR A 10 10.38 5.26 8.02
CA THR A 10 11.16 4.87 9.20
C THR A 10 10.27 4.17 10.24
N ASP A 11 10.87 3.35 11.10
CA ASP A 11 10.16 2.65 12.18
C ASP A 11 9.37 3.62 13.07
N GLU A 12 9.88 4.83 13.30
CA GLU A 12 9.19 5.89 14.05
C GLU A 12 7.93 6.40 13.34
N GLN A 13 7.96 6.52 12.01
CA GLN A 13 6.78 6.89 11.21
C GLN A 13 5.72 5.79 11.22
N LEU A 14 6.14 4.52 11.32
CA LEU A 14 5.23 3.37 11.43
C LEU A 14 4.60 3.26 12.82
N VAL A 15 5.32 3.68 13.87
CA VAL A 15 4.84 3.72 15.27
C VAL A 15 3.89 4.90 15.49
N THR A 16 4.12 6.05 14.84
CA THR A 16 3.28 7.25 14.99
C THR A 16 2.07 7.30 14.06
N ALA A 17 2.01 6.44 13.05
CA ALA A 17 0.80 6.26 12.25
C ALA A 17 -0.38 5.87 13.15
N SER A 18 -1.57 6.43 12.89
CA SER A 18 -2.74 6.34 13.78
C SER A 18 -2.98 4.92 14.29
N GLY A 19 -2.65 4.67 15.57
CA GLY A 19 -2.88 3.41 16.27
C GLY A 19 -1.69 2.44 16.36
N ALA A 20 -0.49 2.82 15.90
CA ALA A 20 0.69 1.97 15.73
C ALA A 20 0.45 0.83 14.73
N MET A 21 1.25 0.79 13.67
CA MET A 21 1.10 -0.23 12.63
C MET A 21 1.39 -1.64 13.20
N SER A 22 0.45 -2.58 13.01
CA SER A 22 0.68 -3.98 13.42
C SER A 22 1.83 -4.61 12.63
N ALA A 23 2.52 -5.60 13.22
CA ALA A 23 3.58 -6.34 12.52
C ALA A 23 3.08 -6.98 11.23
N SER A 24 1.84 -7.48 11.21
CA SER A 24 1.20 -8.07 10.03
C SER A 24 0.92 -7.03 8.94
N ALA A 25 0.49 -5.82 9.31
CA ALA A 25 0.33 -4.71 8.38
C ALA A 25 1.68 -4.27 7.79
N ARG A 26 2.72 -4.15 8.63
CA ARG A 26 4.08 -3.83 8.19
C ARG A 26 4.64 -4.90 7.25
N TYR A 27 4.44 -6.18 7.58
CA TYR A 27 4.86 -7.31 6.73
C TYR A 27 4.24 -7.20 5.33
N ILE A 28 2.92 -7.02 5.25
CA ILE A 28 2.23 -6.85 3.96
C ILE A 28 2.74 -5.59 3.25
N MET A 29 2.83 -4.45 3.94
CA MET A 29 3.31 -3.19 3.35
C MET A 29 4.70 -3.34 2.72
N MET A 30 5.63 -4.00 3.41
CA MET A 30 6.99 -4.20 2.91
C MET A 30 7.00 -5.13 1.69
N HIS A 31 6.16 -6.15 1.65
CA HIS A 31 6.04 -7.03 0.48
C HIS A 31 5.32 -6.37 -0.71
N GLU A 32 4.31 -5.54 -0.44
CA GLU A 32 3.55 -4.86 -1.50
C GLU A 32 4.33 -3.69 -2.11
N SER A 33 4.97 -2.84 -1.29
CA SER A 33 5.54 -1.57 -1.75
C SER A 33 7.00 -1.33 -1.37
N GLY A 34 7.63 -2.26 -0.64
CA GLY A 34 8.92 -2.00 0.01
C GLY A 34 8.83 -0.94 1.11
N GLY A 35 7.62 -0.63 1.61
CA GLY A 35 7.40 0.42 2.60
C GLY A 35 7.27 1.83 2.03
N SER A 36 7.01 1.96 0.72
CA SER A 36 6.86 3.26 0.06
C SER A 36 5.40 3.67 -0.13
N ALA A 37 5.02 4.81 0.47
CA ALA A 37 3.70 5.43 0.28
C ALA A 37 3.46 5.99 -1.13
N THR A 38 4.49 5.96 -1.99
CA THR A 38 4.43 6.43 -3.38
C THR A 38 4.75 5.35 -4.39
N ALA A 39 4.85 4.08 -3.98
CA ALA A 39 5.06 2.96 -4.90
C ALA A 39 3.95 2.87 -5.96
N GLY A 40 4.29 2.53 -7.19
CA GLY A 40 3.36 2.57 -8.32
C GLY A 40 3.11 4.00 -8.82
N HIS A 41 2.10 4.19 -9.67
CA HIS A 41 1.85 5.49 -10.33
C HIS A 41 0.40 5.97 -10.16
N LEU A 42 0.22 7.21 -9.71
CA LEU A 42 -1.05 7.92 -9.73
C LEU A 42 -1.35 8.38 -11.16
N HIS A 43 -2.42 7.86 -11.77
CA HIS A 43 -2.63 8.05 -13.20
C HIS A 43 -2.97 9.50 -13.60
N LYS A 44 -2.40 9.91 -14.76
CA LYS A 44 -3.20 10.41 -15.89
C LYS A 44 -2.73 9.90 -17.28
N GLN A 45 -1.53 9.32 -17.45
CA GLN A 45 -0.97 9.08 -18.81
C GLN A 45 -0.24 7.75 -19.13
N GLY A 46 -0.36 6.69 -18.32
CA GLY A 46 0.20 5.37 -18.68
C GLY A 46 0.74 4.66 -17.45
N ARG A 47 0.00 3.67 -16.94
CA ARG A 47 0.25 2.23 -17.08
C ARG A 47 1.69 1.88 -16.65
N GLY A 48 1.82 1.43 -15.39
CA GLY A 48 2.96 0.65 -14.90
C GLY A 48 4.16 1.45 -14.42
N ASP A 49 5.01 0.81 -13.63
CA ASP A 49 6.34 1.21 -13.13
C ASP A 49 7.38 1.64 -14.20
N GLY A 50 6.93 2.09 -15.38
CA GLY A 50 7.75 2.31 -16.56
C GLY A 50 7.96 1.07 -17.42
N THR A 51 7.53 -0.13 -16.97
CA THR A 51 7.60 -1.35 -17.78
C THR A 51 6.56 -1.31 -18.91
N PRO A 52 6.96 -1.37 -20.19
CA PRO A 52 6.02 -1.44 -21.30
C PRO A 52 5.05 -2.62 -21.13
N GLY A 53 3.75 -2.35 -21.14
CA GLY A 53 2.69 -3.35 -20.94
C GLY A 53 2.26 -3.57 -19.49
N ASN A 54 2.96 -3.00 -18.50
CA ASN A 54 2.47 -2.98 -17.13
C ASN A 54 1.32 -1.99 -17.05
N HIS A 55 0.15 -2.49 -16.66
CA HIS A 55 -1.10 -1.76 -16.76
C HIS A 55 -1.82 -1.59 -15.42
N SER A 56 -1.10 -1.92 -14.35
CA SER A 56 -1.65 -1.92 -13.00
C SER A 56 -2.00 -0.50 -12.55
N SER A 57 -3.13 -0.39 -11.85
CA SER A 57 -3.57 0.82 -11.15
C SER A 57 -3.24 0.79 -9.65
N ALA A 58 -2.46 -0.22 -9.24
CA ALA A 58 -1.94 -0.35 -7.89
C ALA A 58 -1.08 0.86 -7.51
N PHE A 59 -1.28 1.39 -6.31
CA PHE A 59 -0.57 2.57 -5.83
C PHE A 59 -0.43 2.60 -4.31
N GLY A 60 0.66 3.18 -3.85
CA GLY A 60 0.96 3.51 -2.46
C GLY A 60 1.46 2.33 -1.64
N ALA A 61 1.51 2.52 -0.32
CA ALA A 61 2.12 1.63 0.66
C ALA A 61 1.55 0.20 0.64
N PHE A 62 0.30 0.04 0.20
CA PHE A 62 -0.40 -1.24 0.18
C PHE A 62 -0.82 -1.66 -1.23
N GLN A 63 -0.29 -1.01 -2.27
CA GLN A 63 -0.54 -1.32 -3.68
C GLN A 63 -2.04 -1.52 -4.03
N MET A 64 -2.92 -0.75 -3.40
CA MET A 64 -4.36 -0.86 -3.66
C MET A 64 -4.68 -0.37 -5.08
N ILE A 65 -5.41 -1.19 -5.83
CA ILE A 65 -5.93 -0.82 -7.16
C ILE A 65 -6.89 0.38 -7.05
N GLU A 66 -7.03 1.14 -8.13
CA GLU A 66 -7.80 2.40 -8.14
C GLU A 66 -9.24 2.22 -7.67
N ALA A 67 -9.92 1.14 -8.05
CA ALA A 67 -11.28 0.85 -7.62
C ALA A 67 -11.39 0.74 -6.09
N THR A 68 -10.47 0.00 -5.46
CA THR A 68 -10.37 -0.12 -3.99
C THR A 68 -10.06 1.24 -3.36
N ARG A 69 -9.10 2.00 -3.91
CA ARG A 69 -8.79 3.33 -3.38
C ARG A 69 -10.00 4.27 -3.45
N LYS A 70 -10.74 4.29 -4.56
CA LYS A 70 -11.99 5.06 -4.68
C LYS A 70 -13.03 4.64 -3.64
N GLN A 71 -13.19 3.34 -3.40
CA GLN A 71 -14.14 2.84 -2.42
C GLN A 71 -13.78 3.21 -0.97
N TYR A 72 -12.51 3.06 -0.59
CA TYR A 72 -12.09 3.18 0.82
C TYR A 72 -11.51 4.56 1.19
N MET A 73 -11.00 5.32 0.22
CA MET A 73 -10.47 6.69 0.42
C MET A 73 -11.39 7.78 -0.13
N GLY A 74 -12.34 7.45 -1.02
CA GLY A 74 -13.24 8.44 -1.62
C GLY A 74 -12.49 9.50 -2.41
N ARG A 75 -12.71 10.78 -2.07
CA ARG A 75 -12.02 11.92 -2.71
C ARG A 75 -10.49 11.88 -2.57
N ASP A 76 -9.99 11.23 -1.52
CA ASP A 76 -8.57 11.13 -1.22
C ASP A 76 -7.88 9.97 -1.96
N TYR A 77 -8.55 9.33 -2.93
CA TYR A 77 -8.01 8.14 -3.63
C TYR A 77 -6.66 8.37 -4.33
N GLN A 78 -6.29 9.62 -4.62
CA GLN A 78 -4.98 9.98 -5.20
C GLN A 78 -3.96 10.46 -4.16
N SER A 79 -4.25 10.35 -2.86
CA SER A 79 -3.37 10.87 -1.82
C SER A 79 -2.13 10.00 -1.63
N THR A 80 -0.97 10.67 -1.49
CA THR A 80 0.31 10.08 -1.06
C THR A 80 0.45 10.04 0.46
N ASP A 81 -0.53 10.56 1.21
CA ASP A 81 -0.52 10.58 2.66
C ASP A 81 -0.62 9.15 3.21
N PHE A 82 0.42 8.74 3.93
CA PHE A 82 0.53 7.40 4.49
C PHE A 82 -0.59 7.07 5.47
N ASN A 83 -1.00 8.01 6.33
CA ASN A 83 -2.07 7.75 7.31
C ASN A 83 -3.41 7.51 6.61
N LYS A 84 -3.68 8.25 5.53
CA LYS A 84 -4.89 8.03 4.71
C LYS A 84 -4.84 6.67 4.01
N GLN A 85 -3.68 6.29 3.46
CA GLN A 85 -3.50 4.99 2.83
C GLN A 85 -3.65 3.84 3.83
N TYR A 86 -3.04 3.96 5.01
CA TYR A 86 -3.11 2.95 6.06
C TYR A 86 -4.51 2.80 6.64
N SER A 87 -5.21 3.91 6.88
CA SER A 87 -6.61 3.89 7.33
C SER A 87 -7.51 3.17 6.33
N ALA A 88 -7.39 3.49 5.04
CA ALA A 88 -8.16 2.85 3.98
C ALA A 88 -7.81 1.36 3.81
N ALA A 89 -6.51 1.02 3.83
CA ALA A 89 -6.05 -0.36 3.76
C ALA A 89 -6.54 -1.18 4.95
N THR A 90 -6.55 -0.61 6.15
CA THR A 90 -7.07 -1.25 7.36
C THR A 90 -8.56 -1.56 7.22
N ARG A 91 -9.36 -0.63 6.70
CA ARG A 91 -10.79 -0.88 6.43
C ARG A 91 -10.99 -2.01 5.42
N TYR A 92 -10.27 -1.96 4.29
CA TYR A 92 -10.31 -3.02 3.28
C TYR A 92 -9.94 -4.38 3.84
N VAL A 93 -8.86 -4.45 4.63
CA VAL A 93 -8.38 -5.69 5.22
C VAL A 93 -9.33 -6.25 6.27
N ASN A 94 -9.95 -5.39 7.07
CA ASN A 94 -11.00 -5.80 8.00
C ASN A 94 -12.21 -6.37 7.25
N ASP A 95 -12.67 -5.69 6.20
CA ASP A 95 -13.85 -6.13 5.43
C ASP A 95 -13.60 -7.45 4.68
N ARG A 96 -12.39 -7.66 4.15
CA ARG A 96 -12.07 -8.84 3.32
C ARG A 96 -11.50 -10.03 4.10
N TYR A 97 -10.71 -9.78 5.12
CA TYR A 97 -9.97 -10.82 5.84
C TYR A 97 -10.31 -10.88 7.33
N GLY A 98 -11.08 -9.93 7.85
CA GLY A 98 -11.38 -9.83 9.28
C GLY A 98 -10.21 -9.34 10.13
N GLY A 99 -9.16 -8.78 9.50
CA GLY A 99 -8.01 -8.21 10.20
C GLY A 99 -6.66 -8.50 9.54
N TRP A 100 -5.64 -7.75 9.97
CA TRP A 100 -4.29 -7.81 9.42
C TRP A 100 -3.60 -9.18 9.62
N ASP A 101 -3.82 -9.85 10.75
CA ASP A 101 -3.22 -11.17 11.01
C ASP A 101 -3.76 -12.25 10.07
N ASN A 102 -5.07 -12.21 9.80
CA ASN A 102 -5.72 -13.10 8.85
C ASN A 102 -5.27 -12.82 7.42
N ALA A 103 -5.10 -11.54 7.06
CA ALA A 103 -4.55 -11.17 5.76
C ALA A 103 -3.11 -11.70 5.62
N ALA A 104 -2.24 -11.50 6.62
CA ALA A 104 -0.86 -12.00 6.56
C ALA A 104 -0.82 -13.54 6.47
N ALA A 105 -1.68 -14.24 7.20
CA ALA A 105 -1.82 -15.70 7.09
C ALA A 105 -2.26 -16.13 5.67
N PHE A 106 -3.21 -15.40 5.07
CA PHE A 106 -3.66 -15.63 3.70
C PHE A 106 -2.51 -15.43 2.69
N TRP A 107 -1.78 -14.30 2.75
CA TRP A 107 -0.65 -14.01 1.85
C TRP A 107 0.41 -15.11 1.92
N ARG A 108 0.79 -15.52 3.15
CA ARG A 108 1.76 -16.60 3.36
C ARG A 108 1.30 -17.92 2.76
N ARG A 109 0.03 -18.29 2.97
CA ARG A 109 -0.53 -19.54 2.42
C ARG A 109 -0.55 -19.54 0.90
N HIS A 110 -0.77 -18.38 0.28
CA HIS A 110 -0.86 -18.24 -1.18
C HIS A 110 0.46 -17.87 -1.86
N ARG A 111 1.54 -17.70 -1.09
CA ARG A 111 2.89 -17.35 -1.57
C ARG A 111 2.93 -16.05 -2.39
N TRP A 112 2.17 -15.05 -1.93
CA TRP A 112 2.13 -13.73 -2.56
C TRP A 112 3.23 -12.82 -2.00
N TYR A 113 4.47 -13.31 -2.03
CA TYR A 113 5.67 -12.63 -1.53
C TYR A 113 6.72 -12.49 -2.62
#